data_AF-A0A022Q5Y1-F1
#
_entry.id   AF-A0A022Q5Y1-F1
#
_cell.length_a   1.000
_cell.length_b   1.000
_cell.length_c   1.000
_cell.angle_alpha   90.00
_cell.angle_beta   90.00
_cell.angle_gamma   90.00
#
_symmetry.space_group_name_H-M   'P 1'
#
loop_
_entity.id
_entity.type
_entity.pdbx_description
1 polymer ?
#
loop_
_entity_poly.entity_id
_entity_poly.type
_entity_poly.pdbx_seq_one_letter_code
_entity_poly.pdbx_strand_id
1 'polypeptide(L)'
;MWMSGAHMLEAFDKDDELCLKAVCALYRKQVSATESTTRGLLHRFETMRGRDLAEYLIDGDSELRLKKSVSEVKREFPDAINKCRILAVDYHEKLFMLYCSEEDPSFGPK
;
A
#
# COMPACT_ATOMS: atom_id res chain seq x y z
N MET A 1 -3.33 7.68 -15.31
CA MET A 1 -2.28 8.57 -14.81
C MET A 1 -2.86 9.49 -13.75
N TRP A 2 -2.42 9.40 -12.49
CA TRP A 2 -2.86 10.33 -11.45
C TRP A 2 -2.08 11.65 -11.55
N MET A 3 -2.77 12.78 -11.46
CA MET A 3 -2.17 14.12 -11.61
C MET A 3 -1.79 14.78 -10.29
N SER A 4 -2.34 14.31 -9.17
CA SER A 4 -2.07 14.83 -7.83
C SER A 4 -2.36 13.79 -6.76
N GLY A 5 -1.84 14.01 -5.54
CA GLY A 5 -2.21 13.21 -4.37
C GLY A 5 -3.72 13.23 -4.07
N ALA A 6 -4.41 14.32 -4.37
CA ALA A 6 -5.87 14.44 -4.19
C ALA A 6 -6.65 13.48 -5.13
N HIS A 7 -6.26 13.37 -6.39
CA HIS A 7 -6.86 12.39 -7.31
C HIS A 7 -6.59 10.95 -6.85
N MET A 8 -5.43 10.69 -6.27
CA MET A 8 -5.10 9.39 -5.70
C MET A 8 -5.96 9.08 -4.47
N LEU A 9 -6.23 10.08 -3.62
CA LEU A 9 -7.10 9.95 -2.45
C LEU A 9 -8.54 9.61 -2.84
N GLU A 10 -9.10 10.26 -3.87
CA GLU A 10 -10.41 9.89 -4.42
C GLU A 10 -10.44 8.47 -5.00
N ALA A 11 -9.33 8.02 -5.60
CA ALA A 11 -9.23 6.68 -6.13
C ALA A 11 -9.24 5.62 -5.02
N PHE A 12 -8.54 5.88 -3.90
CA PHE A 12 -8.58 4.98 -2.73
C PHE A 12 -9.98 4.83 -2.13
N ASP A 13 -10.82 5.86 -2.22
CA ASP A 13 -12.19 5.75 -1.72
C ASP A 13 -13.08 4.83 -2.59
N LYS A 14 -12.74 4.71 -3.87
CA LYS A 14 -13.56 3.97 -4.85
C LYS A 14 -13.01 2.58 -5.18
N ASP A 15 -11.70 2.37 -5.00
CA ASP A 15 -11.01 1.16 -5.42
C ASP A 15 -10.32 0.47 -4.22
N ASP A 16 -10.98 -0.58 -3.73
CA ASP A 16 -10.45 -1.42 -2.65
C ASP A 16 -9.17 -2.14 -3.07
N GLU A 17 -9.06 -2.60 -4.32
CA GLU A 17 -7.89 -3.31 -4.82
C GLU A 17 -6.68 -2.38 -4.86
N LEU A 18 -6.90 -1.12 -5.25
CA LEU A 18 -5.88 -0.09 -5.20
C LEU A 18 -5.40 0.17 -3.76
N CYS A 19 -6.28 0.15 -2.76
CA CYS A 19 -5.89 0.25 -1.36
C CYS A 19 -5.02 -0.93 -0.91
N LEU A 20 -5.34 -2.15 -1.34
CA LEU A 20 -4.50 -3.33 -1.06
C LEU A 20 -3.11 -3.18 -1.70
N LYS A 21 -3.05 -2.77 -2.97
CA LYS A 21 -1.79 -2.52 -3.69
C LYS A 21 -0.95 -1.43 -3.03
N ALA A 22 -1.58 -0.38 -2.52
CA ALA A 22 -0.91 0.71 -1.80
C ALA A 22 -0.20 0.20 -0.54
N VAL A 23 -0.85 -0.66 0.26
CA VAL A 23 -0.22 -1.28 1.42
C VAL A 23 0.99 -2.13 1.03
N CYS A 24 0.88 -2.94 -0.03
CA CYS A 24 2.03 -3.70 -0.54
C CYS A 24 3.17 -2.78 -1.02
N ALA A 25 2.85 -1.64 -1.66
CA ALA A 25 3.83 -0.66 -2.11
C ALA A 25 4.58 0.00 -0.94
N LEU A 26 3.85 0.40 0.10
CA LEU A 26 4.45 0.91 1.35
C LEU A 26 5.37 -0.11 1.99
N TYR A 27 4.96 -1.39 2.01
CA TYR A 27 5.79 -2.47 2.53
C TYR A 27 7.07 -2.66 1.72
N ARG A 28 6.97 -2.69 0.38
CA ARG A 28 8.15 -2.75 -0.50
C ARG A 28 9.11 -1.60 -0.24
N LYS A 29 8.60 -0.36 -0.12
CA LYS A 29 9.41 0.83 0.21
C LYS A 29 10.07 0.69 1.59
N GLN A 30 9.39 0.08 2.56
CA GLN A 30 9.96 -0.15 3.88
C GLN A 30 11.07 -1.21 3.86
N VAL A 31 10.90 -2.29 3.10
CA VAL A 31 11.89 -3.38 2.99
C VAL A 31 13.10 -2.96 2.15
N SER A 32 12.89 -2.17 1.09
CA SER A 32 13.98 -1.67 0.24
C SER A 32 14.74 -0.49 0.85
N ALA A 33 14.17 0.19 1.84
CA ALA A 33 14.84 1.27 2.55
C ALA A 33 16.00 0.73 3.40
N THR A 34 17.22 1.02 2.97
CA THR A 34 18.47 0.73 3.70
C THR A 34 18.72 1.69 4.87
N GLU A 35 18.02 2.82 4.92
CA GLU A 35 18.21 3.91 5.88
C GLU A 35 17.14 3.86 7.00
N SER A 36 17.57 4.01 8.25
CA SER A 36 16.72 4.07 9.45
C SER A 36 15.66 5.18 9.41
N THR A 37 15.92 6.24 8.63
CA THR A 37 15.03 7.40 8.43
C THR A 37 13.69 7.02 7.78
N THR A 38 13.70 6.14 6.77
CA THR A 38 12.46 5.73 6.07
C THR A 38 11.58 4.83 6.93
N ARG A 39 12.20 4.07 7.85
CA ARG A 39 11.49 3.24 8.83
C ARG A 39 10.70 4.11 9.82
N GLY A 40 11.28 5.24 10.26
CA GLY A 40 10.60 6.23 11.10
C GLY A 40 9.46 6.97 10.38
N LEU A 41 9.61 7.19 9.07
CA LEU A 41 8.59 7.83 8.22
C LEU A 41 7.32 6.99 8.04
N LEU A 42 7.37 5.69 8.31
CA LEU A 42 6.23 4.76 8.26
C LEU A 42 5.74 4.38 9.67
N HIS A 43 5.85 5.28 10.65
CA HIS A 43 5.45 5.00 12.03
C HIS A 43 3.99 4.51 12.15
N ARG A 44 3.03 5.20 11.50
CA ARG A 44 1.61 4.80 11.53
C ARG A 44 1.36 3.46 10.83
N PHE A 45 2.13 3.14 9.80
CA PHE A 45 2.13 1.82 9.16
C PHE A 45 2.52 0.73 10.17
N GLU A 46 3.59 0.93 10.94
CA GLU A 46 3.99 -0.02 11.99
C GLU A 46 2.93 -0.10 13.11
N THR A 47 2.44 1.03 13.61
CA THR A 47 1.44 1.07 14.69
C THR A 47 0.14 0.35 14.31
N MET A 48 -0.28 0.43 13.04
CA MET A 48 -1.48 -0.24 12.54
C MET A 48 -1.25 -1.67 12.05
N ARG A 49 -0.09 -2.28 12.34
CA ARG A 49 0.29 -3.61 11.85
C ARG A 49 0.24 -3.71 10.32
N GLY A 50 0.64 -2.64 9.64
CA GLY A 50 0.69 -2.56 8.18
C GLY A 50 1.61 -3.62 7.57
N ARG A 51 2.69 -4.00 8.27
CA ARG A 51 3.57 -5.11 7.88
C ARG A 51 2.82 -6.44 7.87
N ASP A 52 2.21 -6.83 8.99
CA ASP A 52 1.43 -8.07 9.10
C ASP A 52 0.33 -8.11 8.01
N LEU A 53 -0.31 -6.96 7.76
CA LEU A 53 -1.33 -6.81 6.73
C LEU A 53 -0.76 -7.00 5.32
N ALA A 54 0.38 -6.38 5.01
CA ALA A 54 1.04 -6.52 3.72
C ALA A 54 1.52 -7.95 3.47
N GLU A 55 2.10 -8.61 4.48
CA GLU A 55 2.55 -10.01 4.38
C GLU A 55 1.38 -10.95 4.07
N TYR A 56 0.22 -10.76 4.72
CA TYR A 56 -1.00 -11.49 4.40
C TYR A 56 -1.46 -11.27 2.95
N LEU A 57 -1.44 -10.02 2.47
CA LEU A 57 -1.88 -9.67 1.12
C LEU A 57 -0.96 -10.22 0.02
N ILE A 58 0.34 -10.26 0.31
CA ILE A 58 1.39 -10.75 -0.59
C ILE A 58 1.40 -12.28 -0.66
N ASP A 59 0.95 -12.96 0.41
CA ASP A 59 0.79 -14.42 0.47
C ASP A 59 2.06 -15.19 0.05
N GLY A 60 3.23 -14.63 0.41
CA GLY A 60 4.54 -15.22 0.10
C GLY A 60 5.09 -14.96 -1.31
N ASP A 61 4.49 -14.08 -2.13
CA ASP A 61 5.08 -13.71 -3.43
C ASP A 61 6.48 -13.12 -3.25
N SER A 62 7.46 -13.71 -3.93
CA SER A 62 8.87 -13.31 -3.87
C SER A 62 9.12 -11.92 -4.44
N GLU A 63 8.23 -11.42 -5.30
CA GLU A 63 8.29 -10.06 -5.86
C GLU A 63 7.46 -9.07 -5.03
N LEU A 64 6.93 -9.50 -3.87
CA LEU A 64 6.14 -8.70 -2.94
C LEU A 64 4.90 -8.07 -3.60
N ARG A 65 4.30 -8.73 -4.60
CA ARG A 65 3.08 -8.27 -5.29
C ARG A 65 1.83 -8.76 -4.57
N LEU A 66 0.73 -8.01 -4.74
CA LEU A 66 -0.57 -8.41 -4.23
C LEU A 66 -0.99 -9.76 -4.84
N LYS A 67 -1.35 -10.73 -3.98
CA LYS A 67 -1.88 -12.04 -4.39
C LYS A 67 -3.31 -12.27 -3.95
N LYS A 68 -3.69 -11.78 -2.77
CA LYS A 68 -5.06 -11.89 -2.29
C LYS A 68 -5.99 -11.00 -3.13
N SER A 69 -7.10 -11.56 -3.60
CA SER A 69 -8.16 -10.78 -4.22
C SER A 69 -9.00 -10.02 -3.19
N VAL A 70 -9.63 -8.91 -3.57
CA VAL A 70 -10.53 -8.15 -2.67
C VAL A 70 -11.63 -9.05 -2.08
N SER A 71 -12.16 -9.97 -2.89
CA SER A 71 -13.21 -10.90 -2.46
C SER A 71 -12.73 -11.90 -1.40
N GLU A 72 -11.51 -12.42 -1.52
CA GLU A 72 -10.91 -13.28 -0.49
C GLU A 72 -10.69 -12.51 0.81
N VAL A 73 -10.09 -11.32 0.72
CA VAL A 73 -9.84 -10.48 1.89
C VAL A 73 -11.15 -10.13 2.59
N LYS A 74 -12.20 -9.74 1.85
CA LYS A 74 -13.52 -9.45 2.43
C LYS A 74 -14.14 -10.66 3.14
N ARG A 75 -13.89 -11.87 2.67
CA ARG A 75 -14.43 -13.10 3.26
C ARG A 75 -13.68 -13.51 4.53
N GLU A 76 -12.36 -13.43 4.50
CA GLU A 76 -11.48 -13.94 5.56
C GLU A 76 -11.17 -12.90 6.62
N PHE A 77 -10.99 -11.65 6.20
CA PHE A 77 -10.66 -10.53 7.07
C PHE A 77 -11.35 -9.23 6.60
N PRO A 78 -12.67 -9.08 6.81
CA PRO A 78 -13.43 -7.92 6.33
C PRO A 78 -12.82 -6.57 6.72
N ASP A 79 -12.31 -6.46 7.95
CA ASP A 79 -11.72 -5.23 8.48
C ASP A 79 -10.38 -4.85 7.80
N ALA A 80 -9.71 -5.79 7.13
CA ALA A 80 -8.47 -5.52 6.41
C ALA A 80 -8.67 -4.48 5.32
N ILE A 81 -9.81 -4.50 4.61
CA ILE A 81 -10.09 -3.52 3.55
C ILE A 81 -10.09 -2.11 4.12
N ASN A 82 -10.79 -1.90 5.23
CA ASN A 82 -10.87 -0.59 5.86
C ASN A 82 -9.50 -0.16 6.40
N LYS A 83 -8.72 -1.06 7.00
CA LYS A 83 -7.35 -0.77 7.44
C LYS A 83 -6.43 -0.39 6.28
N CYS A 84 -6.53 -1.10 5.15
CA CYS A 84 -5.77 -0.77 3.95
C CYS A 84 -6.15 0.61 3.42
N ARG A 85 -7.44 0.93 3.41
CA ARG A 85 -7.92 2.25 2.98
C ARG A 85 -7.40 3.37 3.88
N ILE A 86 -7.46 3.20 5.20
CA ILE A 86 -6.94 4.20 6.15
C ILE A 86 -5.43 4.41 5.90
N LEU A 87 -4.64 3.34 5.77
CA LEU A 87 -3.22 3.45 5.44
C LEU A 87 -2.97 4.14 4.10
N ALA A 88 -3.73 3.79 3.07
CA ALA A 88 -3.58 4.38 1.74
C ALA A 88 -3.87 5.88 1.76
N VAL A 89 -4.92 6.31 2.48
CA VAL A 89 -5.26 7.72 2.68
C VAL A 89 -4.20 8.45 3.50
N ASP A 90 -3.73 7.85 4.60
CA ASP A 90 -2.71 8.47 5.46
C ASP A 90 -1.38 8.70 4.75
N TYR A 91 -1.06 7.83 3.80
CA TYR A 91 0.20 7.86 3.06
C TYR A 91 0.04 8.28 1.60
N HIS A 92 -1.10 8.87 1.21
CA HIS A 92 -1.40 9.21 -0.18
C HIS A 92 -0.33 10.10 -0.83
N GLU A 93 0.25 11.06 -0.11
CA GLU A 93 1.34 11.90 -0.62
C GLU A 93 2.60 11.08 -0.93
N LYS A 94 2.95 10.12 -0.07
CA LYS A 94 4.11 9.24 -0.27
C LYS A 94 3.89 8.25 -1.40
N LEU A 95 2.68 7.72 -1.48
CA LEU A 95 2.25 6.84 -2.56
C LEU A 95 2.25 7.59 -3.90
N PHE A 96 1.84 8.86 -3.91
CA PHE A 96 1.90 9.70 -5.09
C PHE A 96 3.34 9.99 -5.51
N MET A 97 4.23 10.31 -4.57
CA MET A 97 5.66 10.44 -4.87
C MET A 97 6.25 9.14 -5.43
N LEU A 98 5.91 7.99 -4.85
CA LEU A 98 6.35 6.67 -5.32
C LEU A 98 5.82 6.36 -6.73
N TYR A 99 4.58 6.76 -7.01
CA TYR A 99 3.98 6.63 -8.33
C TYR A 99 4.72 7.48 -9.36
N CYS A 100 5.01 8.74 -9.04
CA CYS A 100 5.71 9.65 -9.94
C CYS A 100 7.19 9.33 -10.12
N SER A 101 7.85 8.71 -9.13
CA SER A 101 9.27 8.39 -9.19
C SER A 101 9.57 7.11 -9.98
N GLU A 102 8.55 6.33 -10.35
CA GLU A 102 8.67 5.01 -10.97
C GLU A 102 9.56 4.02 -10.20
N GLU A 103 9.87 4.31 -8.93
CA GLU A 103 10.71 3.48 -8.06
C GLU A 103 10.06 2.12 -7.75
N ASP A 104 8.74 2.03 -7.89
CA ASP A 104 7.99 0.79 -7.71
C ASP A 104 7.23 0.44 -9.00
N PRO A 105 7.78 -0.45 -9.84
CA PRO A 105 7.13 -0.90 -11.08
C PRO A 105 5.76 -1.57 -10.86
N SER A 106 5.50 -2.06 -9.64
CA SER A 106 4.22 -2.70 -9.29
C SER A 106 3.15 -1.70 -8.86
N PHE A 107 3.52 -0.45 -8.60
CA PHE A 107 2.60 0.62 -8.20
C PHE A 107 2.61 1.84 -9.14
N GLY A 108 3.66 2.01 -9.96
CA GLY A 108 3.84 3.11 -10.90
C GLY A 108 2.82 3.15 -12.05
N PRO A 109 2.85 4.23 -12.85
CA PRO A 109 2.02 4.35 -14.05
C PRO A 109 2.30 3.19 -15.02
N LYS A 110 1.22 2.55 -15.49
CA LYS A 110 1.26 1.61 -16.62
C LYS A 110 0.97 2.33 -17.92
#